data_AF-A0A968ZR24-F1
#
_entry.id   AF-A0A968ZR24-F1
#
_cell.length_a   1.000
_cell.length_b   1.000
_cell.length_c   1.000
_cell.angle_alpha   90.00
_cell.angle_beta   90.00
_cell.angle_gamma   90.00
#
_symmetry.space_group_name_H-M   'P 1'
#
loop_
_entity.id
_entity.type
_entity.pdbx_description
1 polymer ?
#
loop_
_entity_poly.entity_id
_entity_poly.type
_entity_poly.pdbx_seq_one_letter_code
_entity_poly.pdbx_strand_id
1 'polypeptide(L)'
;MLRNKAINARYDREHKALVVDFADGSAGIWPVRLLEMVRYDGNAWVPVEATEAQLEAVALGGEHIYWEELGQDFRVSDLKAGIYGREPWMAKLEQQMVIVS
;
A
#
# COMPACT_ATOMS: atom_id res chain seq x y z
N MET A 1 18.27 -14.24 3.35
CA MET A 1 17.76 -12.92 3.78
C MET A 1 16.91 -13.12 5.01
N LEU A 2 17.17 -12.36 6.08
CA LEU A 2 16.29 -12.37 7.25
C LEU A 2 14.93 -11.80 6.81
N ARG A 3 13.87 -12.61 6.79
CA ARG A 3 12.51 -12.08 6.56
C ARG A 3 12.13 -11.34 7.83
N ASN A 4 12.33 -10.02 7.82
CA ASN A 4 11.86 -9.17 8.89
C ASN A 4 10.33 -9.17 8.85
N LYS A 5 9.72 -9.78 9.87
CA LYS A 5 8.29 -10.08 9.94
C LYS A 5 7.51 -8.81 10.29
N ALA A 6 6.49 -8.48 9.51
CA ALA A 6 5.53 -7.45 9.87
C ALA A 6 4.70 -7.90 11.08
N ILE A 7 4.49 -7.00 12.04
CA ILE A 7 3.74 -7.29 13.27
C ILE A 7 2.55 -6.36 13.47
N ASN A 8 2.52 -5.22 12.79
CA ASN A 8 1.42 -4.27 12.84
C ASN A 8 1.35 -3.48 11.52
N ALA A 9 0.15 -3.05 11.15
CA ALA A 9 -0.09 -2.10 10.08
C ALA A 9 -1.08 -1.06 10.57
N ARG A 10 -0.82 0.22 10.30
CA ARG A 10 -1.72 1.32 10.64
C ARG A 10 -1.69 2.40 9.57
N TYR A 11 -2.76 3.15 9.48
CA TYR A 11 -2.77 4.38 8.70
C TYR A 11 -2.38 5.56 9.58
N ASP A 12 -1.37 6.31 9.13
CA ASP A 12 -0.99 7.60 9.68
C ASP A 12 -1.74 8.71 8.94
N ARG A 13 -2.71 9.30 9.62
CA ARG A 13 -3.59 10.34 9.08
C ARG A 13 -2.89 11.67 8.86
N GLU A 14 -1.88 12.00 9.66
CA GLU A 14 -1.14 13.25 9.52
C GLU A 14 -0.33 13.24 8.22
N HIS A 15 0.35 12.12 7.96
CA HIS A 15 1.23 11.97 6.81
C HIS A 15 0.55 11.32 5.58
N LYS A 16 -0.71 10.91 5.72
CA LYS A 16 -1.48 10.15 4.72
C LYS A 16 -0.70 8.93 4.21
N ALA A 17 -0.20 8.13 5.15
CA ALA A 17 0.72 7.04 4.87
C ALA A 17 0.31 5.74 5.54
N LEU A 18 0.56 4.63 4.86
CA LEU A 18 0.59 3.30 5.45
C LEU A 18 1.89 3.15 6.24
N VAL A 19 1.78 2.80 7.52
CA VAL A 19 2.92 2.47 8.37
C VAL A 19 2.84 1.00 8.76
N VAL A 20 3.94 0.27 8.57
CA VAL A 20 4.08 -1.13 8.96
C VAL A 20 5.21 -1.23 9.96
N ASP A 21 4.91 -1.72 11.16
CA ASP A 21 5.92 -2.00 12.17
C ASP A 21 6.42 -3.43 12.01
N PHE A 22 7.73 -3.62 12.16
CA PHE A 22 8.38 -4.91 12.03
C PHE A 22 8.93 -5.43 13.36
N ALA A 23 9.12 -6.75 13.44
CA ALA A 23 9.57 -7.43 14.66
C ALA A 23 10.97 -7.00 15.16
N ASP A 24 11.82 -6.47 14.29
CA ASP A 24 13.13 -5.92 14.66
C ASP A 24 13.10 -4.47 15.16
N GLY A 25 11.91 -3.87 15.28
CA GLY A 25 11.70 -2.49 15.72
C GLY A 25 11.83 -1.45 14.61
N SER A 26 12.15 -1.85 13.37
CA SER A 26 12.07 -0.94 12.22
C SER A 26 10.62 -0.73 11.77
N ALA A 27 10.40 0.33 10.99
CA ALA A 27 9.12 0.62 10.37
C ALA A 27 9.28 0.95 8.88
N GLY A 28 8.33 0.49 8.07
CA GLY A 28 8.16 0.91 6.68
C GLY A 28 7.03 1.92 6.58
N ILE A 29 7.24 2.98 5.79
CA ILE A 29 6.27 4.06 5.62
C ILE A 29 6.08 4.29 4.13
N TRP A 30 4.84 4.16 3.65
CA TRP A 30 4.49 4.34 2.25
C TRP A 30 3.33 5.33 2.13
N PRO A 31 3.51 6.49 1.48
CA PRO A 31 2.41 7.40 1.20
C PRO A 31 1.31 6.69 0.41
N VAL A 32 0.04 6.85 0.84
CA VAL A 32 -1.10 6.17 0.19
C VAL A 32 -1.20 6.53 -1.30
N ARG A 33 -0.80 7.74 -1.69
CA ARG A 33 -0.78 8.18 -3.10
C ARG A 33 0.14 7.35 -4.01
N LEU A 34 1.07 6.58 -3.44
CA LEU A 34 1.91 5.66 -4.22
C LEU A 34 1.20 4.32 -4.45
N LEU A 35 0.26 3.94 -3.60
CA LEU A 35 -0.45 2.67 -3.70
C LEU A 35 -1.50 2.75 -4.82
N GLU A 36 -1.58 1.71 -5.64
CA GLU A 36 -2.61 1.61 -6.66
C GLU A 36 -3.95 1.25 -6.02
N MET A 37 -4.80 2.24 -5.79
CA MET A 37 -6.13 2.03 -5.20
C MET A 37 -7.15 1.70 -6.29
N VAL A 38 -7.25 0.43 -6.68
CA VAL A 38 -8.18 -0.06 -7.71
C VAL A 38 -8.85 -1.38 -7.30
N ARG A 39 -10.10 -1.59 -7.71
CA ARG A 39 -10.79 -2.89 -7.53
C ARG A 39 -11.21 -3.46 -8.88
N TYR A 40 -11.26 -4.78 -8.99
CA TYR A 40 -11.85 -5.44 -10.15
C TYR A 40 -13.38 -5.49 -10.00
N ASP A 41 -14.12 -4.92 -10.95
CA ASP A 41 -15.59 -4.87 -10.92
C ASP A 41 -16.26 -6.05 -11.67
N GLY A 42 -15.48 -7.01 -12.17
CA GLY A 42 -15.93 -8.10 -13.02
C GLY A 42 -15.65 -7.91 -14.51
N ASN A 43 -15.22 -6.71 -14.92
CA ASN A 43 -14.84 -6.41 -16.30
C ASN A 43 -13.49 -5.67 -16.36
N ALA A 44 -13.32 -4.62 -15.56
CA ALA A 44 -12.14 -3.77 -15.55
C ALA A 44 -11.67 -3.47 -14.13
N TRP A 45 -10.44 -2.96 -14.05
CA TRP A 45 -9.92 -2.39 -12.83
C TRP A 45 -10.32 -0.92 -12.75
N VAL A 46 -11.13 -0.58 -11.76
CA VAL A 46 -11.67 0.76 -11.56
C VAL A 46 -11.03 1.43 -10.35
N PRO A 47 -10.76 2.74 -10.39
CA PRO A 47 -10.25 3.48 -9.23
C PRO A 47 -11.18 3.36 -8.03
N VAL A 48 -10.57 3.31 -6.84
CA VAL A 48 -11.25 3.38 -5.55
C VAL A 48 -10.78 4.62 -4.83
N GLU A 49 -11.71 5.53 -4.53
CA GLU A 49 -11.45 6.65 -3.63
C GLU A 49 -11.72 6.19 -2.19
N ALA A 50 -10.67 6.22 -1.37
CA ALA A 50 -10.77 5.83 0.03
C ALA A 50 -11.03 7.06 0.90
N THR A 51 -11.99 6.94 1.82
CA THR A 51 -12.16 7.88 2.93
C THR A 51 -11.11 7.63 4.01
N GLU A 52 -10.87 8.62 4.87
CA GLU A 52 -9.95 8.47 6.01
C GLU A 52 -10.35 7.29 6.91
N ALA A 53 -11.64 7.09 7.18
CA ALA A 53 -12.14 5.99 8.00
C ALA A 53 -11.88 4.62 7.35
N GLN A 54 -12.03 4.52 6.03
CA GLN A 54 -11.69 3.30 5.31
C GLN A 54 -10.18 3.03 5.34
N LEU A 55 -9.33 4.06 5.26
CA LEU A 55 -7.88 3.90 5.38
C LEU A 55 -7.45 3.49 6.80
N GLU A 56 -8.10 4.01 7.84
CA GLU A 56 -7.90 3.62 9.24
C GLU A 56 -8.24 2.13 9.49
N ALA A 57 -9.10 1.53 8.67
CA ALA A 57 -9.48 0.11 8.76
C ALA A 57 -8.44 -0.87 8.18
N VAL A 58 -7.21 -0.42 7.93
CA VAL A 58 -6.12 -1.30 7.45
C VAL A 58 -5.89 -2.47 8.40
N ALA A 59 -5.66 -3.66 7.84
CA ALA A 59 -5.33 -4.86 8.59
C ALA A 59 -4.07 -5.52 8.06
N LEU A 60 -3.36 -6.22 8.96
CA LEU A 60 -2.23 -7.08 8.63
C LEU A 60 -2.65 -8.54 8.79
N GLY A 61 -2.53 -9.33 7.71
CA GLY A 61 -2.77 -10.77 7.70
C GLY A 61 -1.57 -11.51 7.13
N GLY A 62 -0.77 -12.13 8.00
CA GLY A 62 0.47 -12.79 7.57
C GLY A 62 1.45 -11.79 6.95
N GLU A 63 1.74 -11.94 5.65
CA GLU A 63 2.63 -11.06 4.88
C GLU A 63 1.85 -10.06 4.00
N HIS A 64 0.54 -9.95 4.21
CA HIS A 64 -0.36 -9.13 3.41
C HIS A 64 -0.97 -8.01 4.25
N ILE A 65 -1.10 -6.84 3.63
CA ILE A 65 -1.78 -5.66 4.15
C ILE A 65 -3.01 -5.47 3.30
N TYR A 66 -4.17 -5.35 3.92
CA TYR A 66 -5.41 -5.24 3.18
C TYR A 66 -6.38 -4.25 3.80
N TRP A 67 -7.23 -3.71 2.92
CA TRP A 67 -8.41 -2.94 3.25
C TRP A 67 -9.60 -3.68 2.67
N GLU A 68 -10.31 -4.44 3.50
CA GLU A 68 -11.37 -5.35 3.06
C GLU A 68 -12.47 -4.63 2.28
N GLU A 69 -12.97 -3.50 2.80
CA GLU A 69 -14.02 -2.70 2.15
C GLU A 69 -13.58 -2.12 0.79
N LEU A 70 -12.29 -1.77 0.67
CA LEU A 70 -11.71 -1.20 -0.53
C LEU A 70 -11.29 -2.28 -1.55
N GLY A 71 -11.31 -3.56 -1.14
CA GLY A 71 -10.81 -4.67 -1.94
C GLY A 71 -9.32 -4.55 -2.27
N GLN A 72 -8.54 -3.89 -1.41
CA GLN A 72 -7.10 -3.70 -1.62
C GLN A 72 -6.32 -4.76 -0.86
N ASP A 73 -5.28 -5.29 -1.51
CA ASP A 73 -4.34 -6.26 -0.95
C ASP A 73 -2.94 -5.95 -1.47
N PHE A 74 -1.98 -5.80 -0.56
CA PHE A 74 -0.58 -5.56 -0.86
C PHE A 74 0.29 -6.53 -0.09
N ARG A 75 1.29 -7.09 -0.76
CA ARG A 75 2.34 -7.87 -0.09
C ARG A 75 3.38 -6.94 0.51
N VAL A 76 3.76 -7.19 1.75
CA VAL A 76 4.83 -6.46 2.44
C VAL A 76 6.15 -6.55 1.66
N SER A 77 6.44 -7.69 1.03
CA SER A 77 7.64 -7.87 0.19
C SER A 77 7.67 -6.95 -1.02
N ASP A 78 6.50 -6.71 -1.64
CA ASP A 78 6.38 -5.94 -2.86
C ASP A 78 6.55 -4.45 -2.53
N LEU A 79 5.94 -3.99 -1.45
CA LEU A 79 6.14 -2.63 -0.93
C LEU A 79 7.61 -2.34 -0.59
N LYS A 80 8.32 -3.31 0.01
CA LYS A 80 9.76 -3.20 0.29
C LYS A 80 10.61 -3.18 -0.98
N ALA A 81 10.14 -3.79 -2.06
CA ALA A 81 10.77 -3.77 -3.36
C ALA A 81 10.39 -2.53 -4.20
N GLY A 82 9.56 -1.62 -3.67
CA GLY A 82 9.08 -0.44 -4.38
C GLY A 82 7.98 -0.75 -5.40
N ILE A 83 7.32 -1.90 -5.31
CA ILE A 83 6.20 -2.30 -6.16
C ILE A 83 4.90 -1.92 -5.43
N TYR A 84 4.21 -0.91 -5.95
CA TYR A 84 3.03 -0.32 -5.31
C TYR A 84 1.71 -0.62 -6.03
N GLY A 85 1.75 -1.46 -7.05
CA GLY A 85 0.58 -1.81 -7.84
C GLY A 85 0.96 -2.56 -9.10
N ARG A 86 0.01 -2.66 -10.03
CA ARG A 86 0.18 -3.33 -11.32
C ARG A 86 1.12 -2.53 -12.23
N GLU A 87 1.63 -3.19 -13.27
CA GLU A 87 2.56 -2.59 -14.23
C GLU A 87 2.10 -1.23 -14.81
N PRO A 88 0.82 -1.03 -15.20
CA PRO A 88 0.37 0.26 -15.73
C PRO A 88 0.48 1.40 -14.71
N TRP A 89 0.27 1.09 -13.42
CA TRP A 89 0.41 2.06 -12.35
C TRP A 89 1.86 2.40 -12.07
N MET A 90 2.73 1.38 -12.03
CA MET A 90 4.16 1.59 -11.85
C MET A 90 4.77 2.46 -12.96
N ALA A 91 4.38 2.22 -14.22
CA ALA A 91 4.79 3.06 -15.34
C ALA A 91 4.32 4.51 -15.20
N LYS A 92 3.10 4.73 -14.70
CA LYS A 92 2.58 6.07 -14.43
C LYS A 92 3.35 6.77 -13.30
N LEU A 93 3.67 6.06 -12.22
CA LEU A 93 4.45 6.60 -11.11
C LEU A 93 5.86 7.00 -11.55
N GLU A 94 6.52 6.17 -12.34
CA GLU A 94 7.85 6.46 -12.89
C GLU A 94 7.84 7.77 -13.69
N GLN A 95 6.86 7.93 -14.59
CA GLN A 95 6.68 9.18 -15.35
C GLN A 95 6.48 10.40 -14.43
N GLN A 96 5.68 10.25 -13.37
CA GLN A 96 5.43 11.34 -12.41
C GLN A 96 6.69 11.72 -11.61
N MET A 97 7.52 10.74 -11.23
CA MET A 97 8.75 11.01 -10.47
C MET A 97 9.83 11.66 -11.34
N VAL A 98 9.95 11.27 -12.61
CA VAL A 98 10.89 11.90 -13.55
C VAL A 98 10.58 13.38 -13.78
N ILE A 99 9.31 13.79 -13.76
CA ILE A 99 8.90 15.20 -13.96
C ILE A 99 9.24 16.10 -12.75
N VAL A 100 9.38 15.50 -11.55
CA VAL A 100 9.66 16.23 -10.30
C VAL A 100 11.17 16.25 -9.97
N SER A 101 11.99 15.59 -10.79
CA SER A 101 13.46 15.51 -10.67
C SER A 101 14.15 16.63 -11.46
#